data_AF-M0L5U5-F1
#
_entry.id   AF-M0L5U5-F1
#
_cell.length_a   1.000
_cell.length_b   1.000
_cell.length_c   1.000
_cell.angle_alpha   90.00
_cell.angle_beta   90.00
_cell.angle_gamma   90.00
#
_symmetry.space_group_name_H-M   'P 1'
#
loop_
_entity.id
_entity.type
_entity.pdbx_description
1 polymer ?
#
loop_
_entity_poly.entity_id
_entity_poly.type
_entity_poly.pdbx_seq_one_letter_code
_entity_poly.pdbx_strand_id
1 'polypeptide(L)'
;MELTGTILRGRTFEPVEGRVVVDDEGRIEAIEETAVESSDIVLPAFVNAHTHIGDSIAKEAGRGLSLEELVAPPDGLKHRLLRDASQAELVEAMGTPLRFMHESGTAACLDFREGDVAGVRALKEAADGTDVDALAFARGSVEAMEEGDGFGASGANDDDFEYERRATREAGKPFGIHAGE
;
A
#
# COMPACT_ATOMS: atom_id res chain seq x y z
N MET A 1 -21.74 1.56 -15.78
CA MET A 1 -20.58 1.65 -16.71
C MET A 1 -20.39 0.32 -17.41
N GLU A 2 -19.90 0.31 -18.65
CA GLU A 2 -19.52 -0.91 -19.37
C GLU A 2 -18.04 -0.86 -19.77
N LEU A 3 -17.32 -1.94 -19.51
CA LEU A 3 -15.95 -2.16 -19.99
C LEU A 3 -15.99 -3.31 -21.01
N THR A 4 -15.38 -3.14 -22.18
CA THR A 4 -15.42 -4.13 -23.27
C THR A 4 -14.01 -4.48 -23.72
N GLY A 5 -13.79 -5.73 -24.12
CA GLY A 5 -12.52 -6.20 -24.66
C GLY A 5 -12.26 -7.66 -24.34
N THR A 6 -10.98 -8.02 -24.21
CA THR A 6 -10.56 -9.33 -23.70
C THR A 6 -10.53 -9.28 -22.18
N ILE A 7 -11.45 -9.99 -21.53
CA ILE A 7 -11.59 -10.07 -20.08
C ILE A 7 -10.75 -11.23 -19.56
N LEU A 8 -9.87 -10.97 -18.58
CA LEU A 8 -9.13 -12.00 -17.87
C LEU A 8 -9.96 -12.53 -16.71
N ARG A 9 -10.73 -13.59 -16.96
CA ARG A 9 -11.76 -14.11 -16.05
C ARG A 9 -11.22 -15.17 -15.09
N GLY A 10 -11.72 -15.12 -13.85
CA GLY A 10 -11.48 -16.16 -12.85
C GLY A 10 -10.06 -16.16 -12.30
N ARG A 11 -9.74 -17.16 -11.47
CA ARG A 11 -8.46 -17.23 -10.73
C ARG A 11 -7.25 -17.53 -11.61
N THR A 12 -7.47 -18.08 -12.79
CA THR A 12 -6.43 -18.45 -13.76
C THR A 12 -6.31 -17.44 -14.89
N PHE A 13 -7.07 -16.33 -14.83
CA PHE A 13 -7.08 -15.30 -15.87
C PHE A 13 -7.35 -15.85 -17.27
N GLU A 14 -8.40 -16.67 -17.39
CA GLU A 14 -8.82 -17.20 -18.69
C GLU A 14 -9.30 -16.05 -19.58
N PRO A 15 -8.74 -15.86 -20.78
CA PRO A 15 -9.12 -14.77 -21.67
C PRO A 15 -10.47 -15.08 -22.34
N VAL A 16 -11.44 -14.19 -22.15
CA VAL A 16 -12.78 -14.29 -22.75
C VAL A 16 -13.12 -12.97 -23.42
N GLU A 17 -13.58 -13.02 -24.67
CA GLU A 17 -14.10 -11.83 -25.36
C GLU A 17 -15.47 -11.45 -24.77
N GLY A 18 -15.65 -10.19 -24.37
CA GLY A 18 -16.92 -9.79 -23.79
C GLY A 18 -16.97 -8.41 -23.17
N ARG A 19 -17.93 -8.24 -22.25
CA ARG A 19 -18.10 -7.02 -21.46
C ARG A 19 -18.28 -7.29 -19.97
N VAL A 20 -17.82 -6.33 -19.16
CA VAL A 20 -18.08 -6.23 -17.73
C VAL A 20 -19.06 -5.08 -17.51
N VAL A 21 -20.17 -5.37 -16.83
CA VAL A 21 -21.20 -4.38 -16.46
C VAL A 21 -20.99 -4.02 -15.00
N VAL A 22 -20.84 -2.72 -14.74
CA VAL A 22 -20.63 -2.15 -13.40
C VAL A 22 -21.80 -1.23 -13.08
N ASP A 23 -22.42 -1.40 -11.92
CA ASP A 23 -23.52 -0.53 -11.46
C ASP A 23 -23.03 0.86 -11.03
N ASP A 24 -23.99 1.70 -10.61
CA ASP A 24 -23.71 3.05 -10.11
C ASP A 24 -23.03 3.05 -8.73
N GLU A 25 -23.01 1.92 -8.01
CA GLU A 25 -22.29 1.72 -6.75
C GLU A 25 -20.85 1.21 -6.97
N GLY A 26 -20.44 0.99 -8.22
CA GLY A 26 -19.12 0.47 -8.57
C GLY A 26 -18.97 -1.06 -8.43
N ARG A 27 -20.07 -1.81 -8.30
CA ARG A 27 -20.05 -3.28 -8.21
C ARG A 27 -20.22 -3.92 -9.57
N ILE A 28 -19.53 -5.04 -9.78
CA ILE A 28 -19.70 -5.86 -10.98
C ILE A 28 -21.07 -6.55 -10.91
N GLU A 29 -21.99 -6.19 -11.80
CA GLU A 29 -23.31 -6.83 -11.94
C GLU A 29 -23.25 -8.07 -12.83
N ALA A 30 -22.48 -7.99 -13.91
CA ALA A 30 -22.39 -9.08 -14.90
C ALA A 30 -21.04 -9.11 -15.61
N ILE A 31 -20.67 -10.33 -16.04
CA ILE A 31 -19.58 -10.58 -16.98
C ILE A 31 -20.17 -11.45 -18.09
N GLU A 32 -20.23 -10.89 -19.30
CA GLU A 32 -20.96 -11.48 -20.41
C GLU A 32 -20.00 -11.75 -21.57
N GLU A 33 -19.95 -13.00 -22.03
CA GLU A 33 -19.23 -13.38 -23.24
C GLU A 33 -20.04 -12.94 -24.46
N THR A 34 -19.47 -12.04 -25.25
CA THR A 34 -20.11 -11.46 -26.43
C THR A 34 -19.04 -10.91 -27.36
N ALA A 35 -19.30 -10.91 -28.67
CA ALA A 35 -18.44 -10.23 -29.61
C ALA A 35 -18.38 -8.72 -29.28
N VAL A 36 -17.18 -8.14 -29.30
CA VAL A 36 -16.94 -6.71 -29.05
C VAL A 36 -15.89 -6.17 -30.02
N GLU A 37 -15.95 -4.87 -30.31
CA GLU A 37 -14.98 -4.22 -31.20
C GLU A 37 -13.69 -3.77 -30.47
N SER A 38 -13.73 -3.69 -29.14
CA SER A 38 -12.62 -3.19 -28.32
C SER A 38 -11.44 -4.16 -28.30
N SER A 39 -10.21 -3.63 -28.43
CA SER A 39 -8.96 -4.37 -28.26
C SER A 39 -8.40 -4.30 -26.84
N ASP A 40 -9.10 -3.64 -25.91
CA ASP A 40 -8.62 -3.47 -24.54
C ASP A 40 -8.54 -4.80 -23.80
N ILE A 41 -7.67 -4.86 -22.80
CA ILE A 41 -7.59 -5.99 -21.86
C ILE A 41 -8.18 -5.53 -20.54
N VAL A 42 -9.23 -6.22 -20.09
CA VAL A 42 -9.92 -5.94 -18.84
C VAL A 42 -9.51 -6.99 -17.82
N LEU A 43 -8.93 -6.54 -16.71
CA LEU A 43 -8.46 -7.39 -15.61
C LEU A 43 -8.72 -6.71 -14.26
N PRO A 44 -8.74 -7.48 -13.16
CA PRO A 44 -8.76 -6.90 -11.82
C PRO A 44 -7.56 -5.97 -11.60
N ALA A 45 -7.80 -4.85 -10.91
CA ALA A 45 -6.73 -3.95 -10.50
C ALA A 45 -5.73 -4.65 -9.56
N PHE A 46 -4.49 -4.16 -9.55
CA PHE A 46 -3.43 -4.71 -8.72
C PHE A 46 -3.59 -4.33 -7.24
N VAL A 47 -3.10 -5.22 -6.38
CA VAL A 47 -2.93 -4.96 -4.94
C VAL A 47 -1.44 -5.10 -4.62
N ASN A 48 -0.83 -4.02 -4.16
CA ASN A 48 0.56 -4.05 -3.71
C ASN A 48 0.61 -4.40 -2.21
N ALA A 49 0.86 -5.67 -1.91
CA ALA A 49 0.73 -6.21 -0.56
C ALA A 49 1.84 -5.78 0.43
N HIS A 50 2.84 -5.02 -0.02
CA HIS A 50 3.94 -4.61 0.85
C HIS A 50 4.68 -3.38 0.30
N THR A 51 4.57 -2.25 1.00
CA THR A 51 5.28 -1.01 0.67
C THR A 51 5.83 -0.29 1.89
N HIS A 52 6.75 0.64 1.63
CA HIS A 52 7.21 1.67 2.56
C HIS A 52 7.20 3.04 1.87
N ILE A 53 6.02 3.52 1.47
CA ILE A 53 5.89 4.79 0.73
C ILE A 53 6.26 6.00 1.57
N GLY A 54 6.23 5.90 2.91
CA GLY A 54 6.77 6.92 3.81
C GLY A 54 8.27 7.20 3.61
N ASP A 55 9.03 6.25 3.06
CA ASP A 55 10.45 6.42 2.76
C ASP A 55 10.68 7.22 1.45
N SER A 56 9.61 7.62 0.75
CA SER A 56 9.69 8.30 -0.54
C SER A 56 10.39 9.66 -0.48
N ILE A 57 10.49 10.28 0.70
CA ILE A 57 11.29 11.50 0.88
C ILE A 57 12.78 11.27 0.64
N ALA A 58 13.25 10.04 0.86
CA ALA A 58 14.61 9.62 0.57
C ALA A 58 14.72 8.85 -0.76
N LYS A 59 13.68 8.86 -1.59
CA LYS A 59 13.68 8.20 -2.90
C LYS A 59 14.83 8.74 -3.74
N GLU A 60 15.64 7.82 -4.28
CA GLU A 60 16.85 8.11 -5.07
C GLU A 60 18.00 8.82 -4.32
N ALA A 61 17.84 9.17 -3.03
CA ALA A 61 18.86 9.85 -2.25
C ALA A 61 20.10 8.96 -1.92
N GLY A 62 19.97 7.64 -2.08
CA GLY A 62 21.01 6.67 -1.76
C GLY A 62 22.08 6.44 -2.84
N ARG A 63 22.06 7.18 -3.94
CA ARG A 63 23.02 6.96 -5.03
C ARG A 63 24.45 7.20 -4.55
N GLY A 64 25.27 6.14 -4.60
CA GLY A 64 26.67 6.19 -4.19
C GLY A 64 26.92 5.93 -2.71
N LEU A 65 25.89 5.56 -1.94
CA LEU A 65 26.00 5.12 -0.55
C LEU A 65 25.91 3.59 -0.45
N SER A 66 26.56 3.01 0.55
CA SER A 66 26.28 1.65 1.00
C SER A 66 24.88 1.55 1.64
N LEU A 67 24.36 0.34 1.76
CA LEU A 67 23.07 0.10 2.43
C LEU A 67 23.11 0.63 3.87
N GLU A 68 24.20 0.38 4.60
CA GLU A 68 24.39 0.87 5.98
C GLU A 68 24.35 2.40 6.04
N GLU A 69 25.08 3.11 5.19
CA GLU A 69 25.07 4.58 5.14
C GLU A 69 23.71 5.17 4.75
N LEU A 70 22.90 4.42 4.00
CA LEU A 70 21.58 4.84 3.58
C LEU A 70 20.51 4.60 4.65
N VAL A 71 20.47 3.41 5.26
CA VAL A 71 19.33 2.95 6.06
C VAL A 71 19.63 2.61 7.52
N ALA A 72 20.89 2.53 7.95
CA ALA A 72 21.19 2.12 9.32
C ALA A 72 20.73 3.18 10.34
N PRO A 73 19.95 2.79 11.37
CA PRO A 73 19.62 3.70 12.46
C PRO A 73 20.86 3.98 13.33
N PRO A 74 20.96 5.17 13.96
CA PRO A 74 20.06 6.32 13.84
C PRO A 74 20.46 7.34 12.77
N ASP A 75 21.63 7.20 12.12
CA ASP A 75 22.28 8.28 11.37
C ASP A 75 22.36 8.05 9.85
N GLY A 76 21.87 6.92 9.36
CA GLY A 76 21.67 6.69 7.93
C GLY A 76 20.90 7.84 7.29
N LEU A 77 21.22 8.16 6.03
CA LEU A 77 20.64 9.31 5.32
C LEU A 77 19.10 9.34 5.40
N LYS A 78 18.44 8.18 5.29
CA LYS A 78 16.99 8.03 5.45
C LYS A 78 16.50 8.59 6.79
N HIS A 79 17.12 8.18 7.90
CA HIS A 79 16.70 8.59 9.24
C HIS A 79 16.92 10.08 9.49
N ARG A 80 17.96 10.69 8.90
CA ARG A 80 18.18 12.13 8.97
C ARG A 80 17.09 12.90 8.20
N LEU A 81 16.83 12.50 6.96
CA LEU A 81 15.78 13.11 6.13
C LEU A 81 14.40 13.00 6.77
N LEU A 82 14.05 11.82 7.32
CA LEU A 82 12.77 11.63 8.00
C LEU A 82 12.62 12.47 9.26
N ARG A 83 13.71 12.75 10.00
CA ARG A 83 13.68 13.61 11.20
C ARG A 83 13.54 15.09 10.85
N ASP A 84 14.16 15.51 9.76
CA ASP A 84 14.19 16.91 9.35
C ASP A 84 12.93 17.33 8.58
N ALA A 85 12.18 16.35 8.07
CA ALA A 85 10.95 16.57 7.32
C ALA A 85 9.79 17.07 8.18
N SER A 86 9.08 18.08 7.68
CA SER A 86 7.77 18.43 8.17
C SER A 86 6.72 17.38 7.78
N GLN A 87 5.60 17.36 8.51
CA GLN A 87 4.46 16.49 8.18
C GLN A 87 3.95 16.72 6.74
N ALA A 88 3.90 17.97 6.30
CA ALA A 88 3.46 18.32 4.95
C ALA A 88 4.40 17.75 3.86
N GLU A 89 5.71 17.79 4.08
CA GLU A 89 6.69 17.20 3.17
C GLU A 89 6.56 15.67 3.10
N LEU A 90 6.29 15.01 4.24
CA LEU A 90 6.04 13.56 4.26
C LEU A 90 4.76 13.21 3.48
N VAL A 91 3.68 13.95 3.69
CA VAL A 91 2.40 13.78 2.98
C VAL A 91 2.58 13.94 1.47
N GLU A 92 3.24 15.03 1.05
CA GLU A 92 3.52 15.28 -0.37
C GLU A 92 4.40 14.18 -0.99
N ALA A 93 5.44 13.73 -0.27
CA ALA A 93 6.32 12.67 -0.71
C ALA A 93 5.57 11.33 -0.90
N MET A 94 4.61 11.00 -0.03
CA MET A 94 3.75 9.82 -0.15
C MET A 94 2.70 9.93 -1.25
N GLY A 95 2.18 11.13 -1.54
CA GLY A 95 1.19 11.33 -2.60
C GLY A 95 1.73 11.00 -4.00
N THR A 96 3.04 11.13 -4.21
CA THR A 96 3.69 10.81 -5.50
C THR A 96 3.62 9.33 -5.89
N PRO A 97 4.10 8.36 -5.08
CA PRO A 97 3.93 6.95 -5.37
C PRO A 97 2.46 6.50 -5.40
N LEU A 98 1.55 7.13 -4.62
CA LEU A 98 0.12 6.81 -4.67
C LEU A 98 -0.51 7.16 -6.03
N ARG A 99 -0.22 8.35 -6.57
CA ARG A 99 -0.64 8.71 -7.94
C ARG A 99 -0.07 7.76 -8.98
N PHE A 100 1.21 7.41 -8.86
CA PHE A 100 1.84 6.44 -9.75
C PHE A 100 1.19 5.05 -9.66
N MET A 101 0.83 4.59 -8.47
CA MET A 101 0.09 3.34 -8.25
C MET A 101 -1.26 3.37 -8.97
N HIS A 102 -2.02 4.46 -8.81
CA HIS A 102 -3.30 4.63 -9.51
C HIS A 102 -3.12 4.59 -11.04
N GLU A 103 -2.21 5.41 -11.58
CA GLU A 103 -1.93 5.50 -13.02
C GLU A 103 -1.45 4.17 -13.63
N SER A 104 -0.84 3.30 -12.82
CA SER A 104 -0.36 1.97 -13.21
C SER A 104 -1.34 0.83 -12.92
N GLY A 105 -2.57 1.16 -12.49
CA GLY A 105 -3.65 0.18 -12.29
C GLY A 105 -3.62 -0.53 -10.93
N THR A 106 -2.90 0.00 -9.95
CA THR A 106 -2.95 -0.48 -8.55
C THR A 106 -4.11 0.22 -7.83
N ALA A 107 -5.04 -0.56 -7.28
CA ALA A 107 -6.19 -0.05 -6.54
C ALA A 107 -5.97 -0.05 -5.02
N ALA A 108 -5.03 -0.84 -4.50
CA ALA A 108 -4.75 -0.89 -3.07
C ALA A 108 -3.27 -1.15 -2.78
N CYS A 109 -2.76 -0.60 -1.68
CA CYS A 109 -1.43 -0.92 -1.16
C CYS A 109 -1.45 -1.11 0.36
N LEU A 110 -0.53 -1.93 0.87
CA LEU A 110 -0.31 -2.14 2.30
C LEU A 110 1.01 -1.48 2.68
N ASP A 111 0.94 -0.36 3.38
CA ASP A 111 2.12 0.39 3.82
C ASP A 111 2.52 -0.01 5.24
N PHE A 112 3.76 -0.46 5.38
CA PHE A 112 4.37 -0.79 6.67
C PHE A 112 4.87 0.50 7.32
N ARG A 113 3.92 1.15 7.97
CA ARG A 113 3.99 2.56 8.38
C ARG A 113 4.64 2.73 9.75
N GLU A 114 5.82 3.33 9.77
CA GLU A 114 6.54 3.72 11.00
C GLU A 114 5.92 4.95 11.72
N GLY A 115 6.58 5.57 12.70
CA GLY A 115 6.16 6.91 13.19
C GLY A 115 4.81 6.95 13.93
N ASP A 116 4.32 5.80 14.41
CA ASP A 116 3.18 5.70 15.33
C ASP A 116 1.88 6.31 14.73
N VAL A 117 0.92 6.70 15.58
CA VAL A 117 -0.35 7.34 15.20
C VAL A 117 -0.16 8.51 14.22
N ALA A 118 0.91 9.30 14.39
CA ALA A 118 1.20 10.42 13.49
C ALA A 118 1.52 9.94 12.06
N GLY A 119 2.27 8.84 11.92
CA GLY A 119 2.55 8.20 10.63
C GLY A 119 1.28 7.69 9.96
N VAL A 120 0.36 7.09 10.72
CA VAL A 120 -0.94 6.63 10.19
C VAL A 120 -1.76 7.79 9.66
N ARG A 121 -1.86 8.90 10.41
CA ARG A 121 -2.59 10.09 9.98
C ARG A 121 -1.98 10.73 8.74
N ALA A 122 -0.65 10.81 8.67
CA ALA A 122 0.04 11.33 7.50
C ALA A 122 -0.24 10.48 6.25
N LEU A 123 -0.29 9.14 6.38
CA LEU A 123 -0.65 8.26 5.26
C LEU A 123 -2.10 8.50 4.81
N LYS A 124 -3.05 8.58 5.75
CA LYS A 124 -4.45 8.88 5.44
C LYS A 124 -4.61 10.22 4.71
N GLU A 125 -3.87 11.24 5.15
CA GLU A 125 -3.85 12.55 4.51
C GLU A 125 -3.23 12.49 3.09
N ALA A 126 -2.17 11.71 2.90
CA ALA A 126 -1.55 11.55 1.58
C ALA A 126 -2.41 10.77 0.59
N ALA A 127 -3.22 9.84 1.09
CA ALA A 127 -4.16 9.06 0.29
C ALA A 127 -5.46 9.81 0.00
N ASP A 128 -5.78 10.87 0.75
CA ASP A 128 -6.97 11.68 0.51
C ASP A 128 -6.93 12.28 -0.90
N GLY A 129 -8.01 12.06 -1.65
CA GLY A 129 -8.11 12.46 -3.05
C GLY A 129 -7.40 11.54 -4.06
N THR A 130 -6.91 10.37 -3.64
CA THR A 130 -6.46 9.31 -4.56
C THR A 130 -7.45 8.14 -4.58
N ASP A 131 -7.61 7.47 -5.72
CA ASP A 131 -8.44 6.26 -5.83
C ASP A 131 -7.63 4.99 -5.45
N VAL A 132 -6.66 5.11 -4.54
CA VAL A 132 -5.87 3.98 -4.02
C VAL A 132 -6.20 3.78 -2.55
N ASP A 133 -6.68 2.59 -2.21
CA ASP A 133 -6.87 2.15 -0.84
C ASP A 133 -5.50 1.91 -0.18
N ALA A 134 -4.97 2.93 0.51
CA ALA A 134 -3.71 2.86 1.24
C ALA A 134 -3.93 2.35 2.67
N LEU A 135 -3.69 1.05 2.89
CA LEU A 135 -3.88 0.38 4.17
C LEU A 135 -2.64 0.57 5.08
N ALA A 136 -2.86 1.13 6.26
CA ALA A 136 -1.82 1.44 7.23
C ALA A 136 -1.52 0.24 8.14
N PHE A 137 -0.45 -0.50 7.84
CA PHE A 137 0.12 -1.50 8.76
C PHE A 137 1.07 -0.78 9.71
N ALA A 138 0.49 -0.23 10.78
CA ALA A 138 1.18 0.68 11.68
C ALA A 138 2.22 -0.02 12.56
N ARG A 139 3.28 0.72 12.91
CA ARG A 139 4.35 0.28 13.81
C ARG A 139 4.64 1.34 14.88
N GLY A 140 4.97 0.88 16.08
CA GLY A 140 5.39 1.72 17.20
C GLY A 140 4.56 1.45 18.45
N SER A 141 3.23 1.55 18.34
CA SER A 141 2.31 1.34 19.45
C SER A 141 1.04 0.59 19.04
N VAL A 142 0.34 0.05 20.03
CA VAL A 142 -1.02 -0.50 19.84
C VAL A 142 -2.02 0.61 19.48
N GLU A 143 -1.81 1.84 19.96
CA GLU A 143 -2.66 2.99 19.58
C GLU A 143 -2.57 3.25 18.06
N ALA A 144 -1.37 3.17 17.49
CA ALA A 144 -1.18 3.28 16.04
C ALA A 144 -1.89 2.16 15.28
N MET A 145 -1.86 0.93 15.80
CA MET A 145 -2.57 -0.21 15.22
C MET A 145 -4.08 -0.03 15.28
N GLU A 146 -4.60 0.51 16.38
CA GLU A 146 -6.03 0.83 16.55
C GLU A 146 -6.48 1.93 15.59
N GLU A 147 -5.65 2.94 15.35
CA GLU A 147 -5.88 4.00 14.36
C GLU A 147 -5.74 3.51 12.91
N GLY A 148 -4.80 2.60 12.64
CA GLY A 148 -4.49 2.05 11.32
C GLY A 148 -5.35 0.85 10.91
N ASP A 149 -4.90 0.10 9.92
CA ASP A 149 -5.61 -1.07 9.36
C ASP A 149 -5.02 -2.39 9.82
N GLY A 150 -3.82 -2.37 10.41
CA GLY A 150 -3.14 -3.54 10.93
C GLY A 150 -1.88 -3.16 11.69
N PHE A 151 -1.12 -4.18 12.11
CA PHE A 151 0.22 -3.98 12.69
C PHE A 151 1.30 -4.47 11.73
N GLY A 152 2.29 -3.62 11.43
CA GLY A 152 3.45 -3.95 10.61
C GLY A 152 4.71 -4.06 11.46
N ALA A 153 5.06 -5.26 11.91
CA ALA A 153 6.28 -5.49 12.68
C ALA A 153 7.54 -5.34 11.81
N SER A 154 8.62 -4.85 12.41
CA SER A 154 9.87 -4.53 11.70
C SER A 154 10.59 -5.77 11.16
N GLY A 155 10.64 -6.86 11.91
CA GLY A 155 11.23 -8.13 11.46
C GLY A 155 11.23 -9.18 12.54
N ALA A 156 11.19 -10.46 12.16
CA ALA A 156 11.12 -11.59 13.09
C ALA A 156 12.37 -11.76 13.97
N ASN A 157 13.47 -11.07 13.64
CA ASN A 157 14.70 -11.07 14.44
C ASN A 157 14.75 -9.93 15.48
N ASP A 158 13.83 -8.95 15.39
CA ASP A 158 13.90 -7.75 16.21
C ASP A 158 13.23 -7.94 17.57
N ASP A 159 12.07 -8.62 17.59
CA ASP A 159 11.30 -8.91 18.80
C ASP A 159 10.29 -10.05 18.58
N ASP A 160 9.67 -10.56 19.65
CA ASP A 160 8.57 -11.54 19.57
C ASP A 160 7.20 -10.90 19.25
N PHE A 161 7.06 -9.61 19.57
CA PHE A 161 5.84 -8.81 19.41
C PHE A 161 4.61 -9.47 20.07
N GLU A 162 4.77 -10.20 21.18
CA GLU A 162 3.68 -10.95 21.82
C GLU A 162 2.51 -10.03 22.22
N TYR A 163 2.83 -8.84 22.72
CA TYR A 163 1.84 -7.85 23.14
C TYR A 163 1.03 -7.33 21.95
N GLU A 164 1.72 -6.91 20.89
CA GLU A 164 1.13 -6.35 19.67
C GLU A 164 0.32 -7.42 18.94
N ARG A 165 0.85 -8.64 18.79
CA ARG A 165 0.12 -9.77 18.18
C ARG A 165 -1.19 -10.06 18.89
N ARG A 166 -1.22 -10.00 20.23
CA ARG A 166 -2.44 -10.19 21.01
C ARG A 166 -3.41 -9.04 20.78
N ALA A 167 -2.97 -7.79 20.88
CA ALA A 167 -3.81 -6.62 20.67
C ALA A 167 -4.40 -6.58 19.25
N THR A 168 -3.58 -6.84 18.22
CA THR A 168 -4.01 -6.91 16.82
C THR A 168 -5.06 -7.99 16.59
N ARG A 169 -4.89 -9.18 17.22
CA ARG A 169 -5.88 -10.25 17.17
C ARG A 169 -7.17 -9.87 17.90
N GLU A 170 -7.10 -9.25 19.07
CA GLU A 170 -8.26 -8.78 19.83
C GLU A 170 -9.05 -7.71 19.07
N ALA A 171 -8.35 -6.85 18.32
CA ALA A 171 -8.95 -5.86 17.43
C ALA A 171 -9.51 -6.44 16.11
N GLY A 172 -9.26 -7.72 15.82
CA GLY A 172 -9.68 -8.36 14.56
C GLY A 172 -8.94 -7.84 13.32
N LYS A 173 -7.74 -7.28 13.49
CA LYS A 173 -6.94 -6.70 12.41
C LYS A 173 -5.80 -7.64 11.97
N PRO A 174 -5.29 -7.50 10.73
CA PRO A 174 -4.13 -8.25 10.25
C PRO A 174 -2.82 -7.83 10.95
N PHE A 175 -1.91 -8.79 11.06
CA PHE A 175 -0.53 -8.60 11.53
C PHE A 175 0.44 -9.02 10.42
N GLY A 176 1.31 -8.12 10.00
CA GLY A 176 2.38 -8.35 9.02
C GLY A 176 3.76 -8.27 9.66
N ILE A 177 4.74 -9.02 9.13
CA ILE A 177 6.12 -9.03 9.60
C ILE A 177 7.08 -9.47 8.49
N HIS A 178 8.30 -8.94 8.46
CA HIS A 178 9.38 -9.50 7.65
C HIS A 178 9.89 -10.81 8.27
N ALA A 179 9.87 -11.88 7.49
CA ALA A 179 10.35 -13.19 7.90
C ALA A 179 11.30 -13.75 6.84
N GLY A 180 12.61 -13.71 7.12
CA GLY A 180 13.65 -14.26 6.25
C GLY A 180 14.23 -13.29 5.21
N GLU A 181 14.35 -11.99 5.56
CA GLU A 181 15.12 -11.00 4.80
C GLU A 181 16.63 -11.09 5.05
#